data_AF-A0A2N6AUU1-F1
#
_entry.id   AF-A0A2N6AUU1-F1
#
_cell.length_a   1.000
_cell.length_b   1.000
_cell.length_c   1.000
_cell.angle_alpha   90.00
_cell.angle_beta   90.00
_cell.angle_gamma   90.00
#
_symmetry.space_group_name_H-M   'P 1'
#
loop_
_entity.id
_entity.type
_entity.pdbx_description
1 polymer ?
#
loop_
_entity_poly.entity_id
_entity_poly.type
_entity_poly.pdbx_seq_one_letter_code
_entity_poly.pdbx_strand_id
1 'polypeptide(L)'
;NDIFKMREEVDMLNKVYKDIEVKLGLEANISMTDGSLDVDSEIIQSLDYLMAGYHFGTVDRPILTSAKIHFYNYLSEHSNSIERRVRLINTKAFIRSMEHYDLLAVTHPGAKGPLFMDEVIKAAIDNDVLLEINNKHGHLTTDEIRLAGSMGADFIVGSDAHRPEDVGIVASAIERIEKSGIDAECIYNMTYLGKEVF
;
A
#
# COMPACT_ATOMS: atom_id res chain seq x y z
N ASN A 1 -6.43 24.30 0.04
CA ASN A 1 -6.09 22.89 -0.20
C ASN A 1 -4.67 22.86 -0.74
N ASP A 2 -3.72 22.30 0.00
CA ASP A 2 -2.28 22.43 -0.32
C ASP A 2 -1.83 21.52 -1.47
N ILE A 3 -2.61 20.48 -1.81
CA ILE A 3 -2.32 19.57 -2.94
C ILE A 3 -2.21 20.29 -4.30
N PHE A 4 -3.09 21.25 -4.60
CA PHE A 4 -3.03 21.95 -5.89
C PHE A 4 -1.75 22.77 -6.03
N LYS A 5 -1.22 23.31 -4.92
CA LYS A 5 0.08 23.98 -4.91
C LYS A 5 1.22 22.97 -5.09
N MET A 6 1.14 21.80 -4.46
CA MET A 6 2.10 20.72 -4.68
C MET A 6 2.09 20.25 -6.14
N ARG A 7 0.94 20.21 -6.80
CA ARG A 7 0.86 19.89 -8.23
C ARG A 7 1.64 20.89 -9.06
N GLU A 8 1.41 22.19 -8.87
CA GLU A 8 2.15 23.26 -9.56
C GLU A 8 3.66 23.16 -9.30
N GLU A 9 4.06 22.81 -8.08
CA GLU A 9 5.46 22.62 -7.71
C GLU A 9 6.08 21.42 -8.43
N VAL A 10 5.41 20.27 -8.46
CA VAL A 10 5.88 19.10 -9.21
C VAL A 10 6.00 19.41 -10.71
N ASP A 11 5.03 20.11 -11.30
CA ASP A 11 5.08 20.53 -12.69
C ASP A 11 6.27 21.46 -12.98
N MET A 12 6.65 22.28 -12.00
CA MET A 12 7.83 23.13 -12.06
C MET A 12 9.13 22.31 -11.92
N LEU A 13 9.19 21.36 -10.98
CA LEU A 13 10.33 20.47 -10.80
C LEU A 13 10.61 19.65 -12.07
N ASN A 14 9.58 19.11 -12.72
CA ASN A 14 9.71 18.38 -14.00
C ASN A 14 10.18 19.27 -15.17
N LYS A 15 10.04 20.60 -15.06
CA LYS A 15 10.64 21.52 -16.04
C LYS A 15 12.14 21.72 -15.80
N VAL A 16 12.57 21.66 -14.55
CA VAL A 16 13.96 21.90 -14.12
C VAL A 16 14.81 20.63 -14.23
N TYR A 17 14.33 19.52 -13.69
CA TYR A 17 15.01 18.23 -13.70
C TYR A 17 14.55 17.40 -14.90
N LYS A 18 15.50 16.79 -15.62
CA LYS A 18 15.23 16.05 -16.88
C LYS A 18 15.67 14.59 -16.84
N ASP A 19 16.50 14.28 -15.87
CA ASP A 19 17.03 12.98 -15.51
C ASP A 19 16.13 12.22 -14.53
N ILE A 20 15.22 12.93 -13.85
CA ILE A 20 14.26 12.39 -12.90
C ILE A 20 12.87 12.92 -13.24
N GLU A 21 11.89 12.01 -13.26
CA GLU A 21 10.47 12.35 -13.29
C GLU A 21 9.95 12.40 -11.85
N VAL A 22 9.35 13.53 -11.48
CA VAL A 22 8.68 13.71 -10.19
C VAL A 22 7.18 13.50 -10.39
N LYS A 23 6.58 12.61 -9.60
CA LYS A 23 5.15 12.35 -9.59
C LYS A 23 4.52 12.82 -8.27
N LEU A 24 3.28 13.30 -8.34
CA LEU A 24 2.45 13.61 -7.19
C LEU A 24 1.51 12.42 -6.96
N GLY A 25 1.87 11.61 -5.97
CA GLY A 25 1.00 10.57 -5.44
C GLY A 25 0.34 10.98 -4.13
N LEU A 26 -0.63 10.18 -3.70
CA LEU A 26 -1.21 10.25 -2.36
C LEU A 26 -1.38 8.84 -1.81
N GLU A 27 -1.08 8.67 -0.53
CA GLU A 27 -1.52 7.51 0.25
C GLU A 27 -2.80 7.89 1.02
N ALA A 28 -3.93 7.33 0.60
CA ALA A 28 -5.21 7.54 1.26
C ALA A 28 -5.48 6.47 2.33
N ASN A 29 -6.23 6.85 3.36
CA ASN A 29 -6.72 5.92 4.35
C ASN A 29 -7.95 5.17 3.83
N ILE A 30 -7.91 3.85 3.95
CA ILE A 30 -9.05 2.98 3.71
C ILE A 30 -9.96 3.01 4.94
N SER A 31 -11.23 3.33 4.73
CA SER A 31 -12.23 3.18 5.76
C SER A 31 -12.55 1.72 6.00
N MET A 32 -12.35 1.27 7.24
CA MET A 32 -12.69 -0.11 7.63
C MET A 32 -14.19 -0.39 7.69
N THR A 33 -15.02 0.65 7.52
CA THR A 33 -16.48 0.51 7.56
C THR A 33 -17.06 0.04 6.23
N ASP A 34 -16.54 0.57 5.12
CA ASP A 34 -17.08 0.30 3.79
C ASP A 34 -16.03 0.21 2.67
N GLY A 35 -14.75 0.48 2.92
CA GLY A 35 -13.68 0.50 1.93
C GLY A 35 -13.57 1.81 1.15
N SER A 36 -14.31 2.85 1.53
CA SER A 36 -14.13 4.20 0.97
C SER A 36 -12.76 4.79 1.37
N LEU A 37 -12.27 5.75 0.58
CA LEU A 37 -11.03 6.46 0.88
C LEU A 37 -11.32 7.86 1.46
N ASP A 38 -10.43 8.35 2.32
CA ASP A 38 -10.50 9.69 2.93
C ASP A 38 -9.99 10.81 2.01
N VAL A 39 -10.28 10.72 0.71
CA VAL A 39 -9.85 11.67 -0.31
C VAL A 39 -10.98 12.01 -1.28
N ASP A 40 -11.12 13.30 -1.59
CA ASP A 40 -12.15 13.80 -2.50
C ASP A 40 -11.78 13.55 -3.98
N SER A 41 -12.80 13.35 -4.83
CA SER A 41 -12.60 13.08 -6.26
C SER A 41 -11.84 14.17 -7.01
N GLU A 42 -11.98 15.44 -6.57
CA GLU A 42 -11.23 16.57 -7.16
C GLU A 42 -9.73 16.45 -6.88
N ILE A 43 -9.36 15.98 -5.70
CA ILE A 43 -7.96 15.71 -5.35
C ILE A 43 -7.46 14.54 -6.19
N ILE A 44 -8.20 13.43 -6.26
CA ILE A 44 -7.81 12.24 -7.04
C ILE A 44 -7.47 12.61 -8.49
N GLN A 45 -8.27 13.46 -9.12
CA GLN A 45 -8.06 13.91 -10.51
C GLN A 45 -6.78 14.74 -10.72
N SER A 46 -6.18 15.26 -9.64
CA SER A 46 -4.93 16.02 -9.70
C SER A 46 -3.67 15.20 -9.44
N LEU A 47 -3.82 13.91 -9.10
CA LEU A 47 -2.71 13.01 -8.78
C LEU A 47 -2.24 12.24 -10.02
N ASP A 48 -0.96 11.88 -10.03
CA ASP A 48 -0.37 10.97 -11.01
C ASP A 48 -0.64 9.49 -10.64
N TYR A 49 -0.80 9.20 -9.35
CA TYR A 49 -1.21 7.89 -8.85
C TYR A 49 -1.81 7.98 -7.44
N LEU A 50 -2.62 6.97 -7.10
CA LEU A 50 -3.23 6.83 -5.78
C LEU A 50 -2.81 5.50 -5.16
N MET A 51 -2.37 5.53 -3.92
CA MET A 51 -2.14 4.35 -3.10
C MET A 51 -3.10 4.37 -1.92
N ALA A 52 -3.41 3.22 -1.33
CA ALA A 52 -4.30 3.16 -0.19
C ALA A 52 -3.87 2.15 0.87
N GLY A 53 -4.02 2.50 2.13
CA GLY A 53 -3.64 1.66 3.25
C GLY A 53 -4.49 1.90 4.48
N TYR A 54 -4.20 1.13 5.53
CA TYR A 54 -4.85 1.29 6.81
C TYR A 54 -3.91 1.91 7.84
N HIS A 55 -4.38 2.96 8.50
CA HIS A 55 -3.70 3.55 9.64
C HIS A 55 -4.56 3.44 10.90
N PHE A 56 -3.92 3.08 12.01
CA PHE A 56 -4.59 3.03 13.30
C PHE A 56 -5.03 4.45 13.72
N GLY A 57 -6.28 4.59 14.15
CA GLY A 57 -6.85 5.88 14.55
C GLY A 57 -7.55 6.67 13.45
N THR A 58 -7.72 6.13 12.24
CA THR A 58 -8.54 6.76 11.18
C THR A 58 -10.00 6.86 11.61
N VAL A 59 -10.48 8.09 11.85
CA VAL A 59 -11.84 8.31 12.36
C VAL A 59 -12.81 8.42 11.19
N ASP A 60 -13.39 7.28 10.82
CA ASP A 60 -14.43 7.24 9.80
C ASP A 60 -15.82 7.43 10.40
N ARG A 61 -16.77 7.82 9.55
CA ARG A 61 -18.18 7.84 9.91
C ARG A 61 -18.83 6.49 9.55
N PRO A 62 -19.62 5.87 10.46
CA PRO A 62 -19.98 6.35 11.78
C PRO A 62 -18.86 6.21 12.82
N ILE A 63 -18.60 7.28 13.59
CA ILE A 63 -17.50 7.39 14.57
C ILE A 63 -17.51 6.25 15.59
N LEU A 64 -18.70 5.84 16.06
CA LEU A 64 -18.83 4.72 17.00
C LEU A 64 -18.41 3.37 16.40
N THR A 65 -18.61 3.19 15.09
CA THR A 65 -18.21 1.97 14.38
C THR A 65 -16.70 1.97 14.15
N SER A 66 -16.14 3.08 13.67
CA SER A 66 -14.69 3.26 13.51
C SER A 66 -13.95 3.05 14.84
N ALA A 67 -14.38 3.72 15.91
CA ALA A 67 -13.77 3.58 17.24
C ALA A 67 -13.83 2.12 17.77
N LYS A 68 -14.93 1.39 17.51
CA LYS A 68 -15.02 -0.03 17.86
C LYS A 68 -14.03 -0.87 17.06
N ILE A 69 -13.88 -0.62 15.75
CA ILE A 69 -12.93 -1.36 14.90
C ILE A 69 -11.50 -1.13 15.38
N HIS A 70 -11.11 0.12 15.67
CA HIS A 70 -9.79 0.43 16.25
C HIS A 70 -9.56 -0.29 17.57
N PHE A 71 -10.55 -0.26 18.47
CA PHE A 71 -10.48 -0.97 19.74
C PHE A 71 -10.35 -2.49 19.55
N TYR A 72 -11.07 -3.09 18.60
CA TYR A 72 -10.97 -4.51 18.33
C TYR A 72 -9.69 -4.91 17.60
N ASN A 73 -9.14 -4.06 16.72
CA ASN A 73 -7.80 -4.22 16.12
C ASN A 73 -6.72 -4.24 17.21
N TYR A 74 -6.86 -3.38 18.23
CA TYR A 74 -5.97 -3.40 19.39
C TYR A 74 -6.15 -4.66 20.25
N LEU A 75 -7.39 -5.09 20.48
CA LEU A 75 -7.67 -6.25 21.33
C LEU A 75 -7.50 -7.61 20.65
N SER A 76 -7.41 -7.67 19.32
CA SER A 76 -7.36 -8.95 18.59
C SER A 76 -6.14 -9.79 18.96
N GLU A 77 -5.05 -9.17 19.43
CA GLU A 77 -3.87 -9.89 19.93
C GLU A 77 -4.15 -10.82 21.12
N HIS A 78 -5.31 -10.66 21.79
CA HIS A 78 -5.65 -11.37 23.02
C HIS A 78 -6.91 -12.25 22.90
N SER A 79 -7.52 -12.37 21.71
CA SER A 79 -8.72 -13.20 21.51
C SER A 79 -8.93 -13.69 20.06
N ASN A 80 -8.80 -15.00 19.85
CA ASN A 80 -8.93 -15.66 18.54
C ASN A 80 -10.29 -15.42 17.83
N SER A 81 -11.39 -15.32 18.58
CA SER A 81 -12.73 -15.10 17.98
C SER A 81 -12.94 -13.66 17.52
N ILE A 82 -12.37 -12.70 18.23
CA ILE A 82 -12.39 -11.28 17.85
C ILE A 82 -11.46 -11.07 16.65
N GLU A 83 -10.28 -11.69 16.69
CA GLU A 83 -9.30 -11.63 15.62
C GLU A 83 -9.90 -12.05 14.27
N ARG A 84 -10.60 -13.19 14.20
CA ARG A 84 -11.23 -13.63 12.94
C ARG A 84 -12.23 -12.59 12.41
N ARG A 85 -13.05 -12.00 13.29
CA ARG A 85 -14.05 -11.01 12.88
C ARG A 85 -13.40 -9.73 12.36
N VAL A 86 -12.37 -9.26 13.05
CA VAL A 86 -11.60 -8.07 12.67
C VAL A 86 -10.91 -8.30 11.33
N ARG A 87 -10.25 -9.46 11.18
CA ARG A 87 -9.60 -9.86 9.94
C ARG A 87 -10.56 -9.86 8.75
N LEU A 88 -11.78 -10.38 8.93
CA LEU A 88 -12.83 -10.34 7.90
C LEU A 88 -13.27 -8.91 7.55
N ILE A 89 -13.37 -8.02 8.53
CA ILE A 89 -13.75 -6.61 8.29
C ILE A 89 -12.66 -5.90 7.50
N ASN A 90 -11.42 -6.02 7.96
CA ASN A 90 -10.28 -5.36 7.33
C ASN A 90 -10.07 -5.87 5.89
N THR A 91 -10.10 -7.19 5.68
CA THR A 91 -9.98 -7.78 4.34
C THR A 91 -11.05 -7.26 3.39
N LYS A 92 -12.32 -7.20 3.83
CA LYS A 92 -13.41 -6.66 2.99
C LYS A 92 -13.21 -5.19 2.64
N ALA A 93 -12.68 -4.39 3.55
CA ALA A 93 -12.41 -2.98 3.29
C ALA A 93 -11.32 -2.80 2.22
N PHE A 94 -10.22 -3.55 2.33
CA PHE A 94 -9.15 -3.57 1.31
C PHE A 94 -9.66 -4.02 -0.06
N ILE A 95 -10.45 -5.10 -0.11
CA ILE A 95 -11.01 -5.59 -1.38
C ILE A 95 -11.89 -4.50 -2.02
N ARG A 96 -12.80 -3.90 -1.24
CA ARG A 96 -13.69 -2.85 -1.74
C ARG A 96 -12.96 -1.59 -2.19
N SER A 97 -11.85 -1.22 -1.55
CA SER A 97 -11.06 -0.07 -2.01
C SER A 97 -10.44 -0.35 -3.38
N MET A 98 -9.96 -1.57 -3.63
CA MET A 98 -9.44 -1.97 -4.94
C MET A 98 -10.54 -2.09 -6.00
N GLU A 99 -11.74 -2.52 -5.63
CA GLU A 99 -12.88 -2.63 -6.56
C GLU A 99 -13.47 -1.27 -6.99
N HIS A 100 -13.33 -0.23 -6.16
CA HIS A 100 -14.00 1.06 -6.37
C HIS A 100 -13.08 2.20 -6.80
N TYR A 101 -11.77 2.06 -6.61
CA TYR A 101 -10.81 3.13 -6.88
C TYR A 101 -9.69 2.62 -7.79
N ASP A 102 -9.23 3.49 -8.68
CA ASP A 102 -8.05 3.25 -9.51
C ASP A 102 -6.79 3.43 -8.66
N LEU A 103 -6.34 2.33 -8.05
CA LEU A 103 -5.20 2.30 -7.14
C LEU A 103 -3.97 1.75 -7.87
N LEU A 104 -2.85 2.48 -7.79
CA LEU A 104 -1.56 1.94 -8.18
C LEU A 104 -1.15 0.78 -7.25
N ALA A 105 -1.34 0.94 -5.94
CA ALA A 105 -0.93 -0.06 -4.97
C ALA A 105 -1.71 0.05 -3.65
N VAL A 106 -1.76 -1.05 -2.91
CA VAL A 106 -2.09 -1.02 -1.48
C VAL A 106 -0.82 -0.94 -0.62
N THR A 107 -0.77 -0.03 0.35
CA THR A 107 0.43 0.23 1.18
C THR A 107 0.52 -0.74 2.35
N HIS A 108 1.72 -1.31 2.52
CA HIS A 108 2.11 -2.24 3.59
C HIS A 108 0.96 -3.09 4.17
N PRO A 109 0.23 -3.86 3.34
CA PRO A 109 -0.98 -4.55 3.77
C PRO A 109 -0.65 -5.57 4.86
N GLY A 110 -1.41 -5.56 5.95
CA GLY A 110 -1.19 -6.43 7.10
C GLY A 110 -0.35 -5.80 8.23
N ALA A 111 0.38 -4.72 7.95
CA ALA A 111 1.27 -4.10 8.95
C ALA A 111 0.53 -3.42 10.11
N LYS A 112 -0.67 -2.88 9.86
CA LYS A 112 -1.43 -2.07 10.82
C LYS A 112 -2.73 -2.73 11.27
N GLY A 113 -3.06 -3.89 10.73
CA GLY A 113 -4.26 -4.66 11.08
C GLY A 113 -4.26 -6.02 10.38
N PRO A 114 -4.83 -7.06 11.00
CA PRO A 114 -4.82 -8.40 10.43
C PRO A 114 -5.66 -8.47 9.15
N LEU A 115 -5.15 -9.19 8.15
CA LEU A 115 -5.82 -9.46 6.87
C LEU A 115 -5.74 -10.96 6.52
N PHE A 116 -6.76 -11.48 5.84
CA PHE A 116 -6.61 -12.70 5.03
C PHE A 116 -5.83 -12.35 3.77
N MET A 117 -4.51 -12.59 3.80
CA MET A 117 -3.61 -12.13 2.75
C MET A 117 -3.88 -12.81 1.42
N ASP A 118 -4.26 -14.08 1.41
CA ASP A 118 -4.69 -14.81 0.22
C ASP A 118 -5.87 -14.12 -0.50
N GLU A 119 -6.87 -13.66 0.26
CA GLU A 119 -8.01 -12.92 -0.29
C GLU A 119 -7.59 -11.53 -0.82
N VAL A 120 -6.73 -10.82 -0.10
CA VAL A 120 -6.24 -9.48 -0.51
C VAL A 120 -5.36 -9.56 -1.75
N ILE A 121 -4.43 -10.52 -1.80
CA ILE A 121 -3.56 -10.77 -2.96
C ILE A 121 -4.41 -11.08 -4.19
N LYS A 122 -5.41 -11.95 -4.06
CA LYS A 122 -6.30 -12.29 -5.16
C LYS A 122 -7.03 -11.06 -5.69
N ALA A 123 -7.60 -10.25 -4.80
CA ALA A 123 -8.29 -9.04 -5.21
C ALA A 123 -7.34 -8.00 -5.82
N ALA A 124 -6.09 -7.92 -5.37
CA ALA A 124 -5.07 -7.06 -5.98
C ALA A 124 -4.80 -7.49 -7.43
N ILE A 125 -4.60 -8.78 -7.68
CA ILE A 125 -4.44 -9.35 -9.03
C ILE A 125 -5.68 -9.08 -9.89
N ASP A 126 -6.88 -9.37 -9.37
CA ASP A 126 -8.14 -9.24 -10.11
C ASP A 126 -8.44 -7.78 -10.52
N ASN A 127 -7.86 -6.79 -9.82
CA ASN A 127 -8.04 -5.36 -10.07
C ASN A 127 -6.79 -4.64 -10.60
N ASP A 128 -5.73 -5.36 -10.98
CA ASP A 128 -4.46 -4.78 -11.46
C ASP A 128 -3.80 -3.79 -10.47
N VAL A 129 -3.86 -4.11 -9.18
CA VAL A 129 -3.31 -3.31 -8.09
C VAL A 129 -2.03 -3.94 -7.54
N LEU A 130 -0.96 -3.15 -7.41
CA LEU A 130 0.32 -3.63 -6.88
C LEU A 130 0.28 -3.82 -5.35
N LEU A 131 1.15 -4.69 -4.84
CA LEU A 131 1.37 -4.84 -3.40
C LEU A 131 2.66 -4.13 -2.97
N GLU A 132 2.58 -3.22 -2.01
CA GLU A 132 3.77 -2.52 -1.52
C GLU A 132 4.63 -3.41 -0.60
N ILE A 133 5.91 -3.56 -0.97
CA ILE A 133 6.97 -4.06 -0.10
C ILE A 133 7.67 -2.85 0.53
N ASN A 134 7.20 -2.47 1.71
CA ASN A 134 7.64 -1.28 2.41
C ASN A 134 8.92 -1.51 3.24
N ASN A 135 9.88 -0.58 3.21
CA ASN A 135 11.13 -0.75 3.95
C ASN A 135 10.99 -0.64 5.48
N LYS A 136 10.05 0.18 5.97
CA LYS A 136 9.88 0.44 7.42
C LYS A 136 8.93 -0.55 8.08
N HIS A 137 7.97 -1.07 7.32
CA HIS A 137 6.96 -1.99 7.81
C HIS A 137 7.31 -3.44 7.46
N GLY A 138 7.15 -4.34 8.44
CA GLY A 138 7.55 -5.75 8.31
C GLY A 138 6.65 -6.58 7.39
N HIS A 139 5.50 -6.04 6.99
CA HIS A 139 4.64 -6.59 5.95
C HIS A 139 4.84 -5.82 4.63
N LEU A 140 4.86 -6.49 3.47
CA LEU A 140 4.79 -7.94 3.32
C LEU A 140 6.03 -8.66 3.89
N THR A 141 5.78 -9.76 4.59
CA THR A 141 6.81 -10.70 5.06
C THR A 141 7.36 -11.51 3.89
N THR A 142 8.52 -12.14 4.06
CA THR A 142 9.10 -13.01 3.02
C THR A 142 8.15 -14.11 2.54
N ASP A 143 7.37 -14.71 3.44
CA ASP A 143 6.44 -15.78 3.08
C ASP A 143 5.20 -15.23 2.35
N GLU A 144 4.72 -14.05 2.73
CA GLU A 144 3.64 -13.37 2.02
C GLU A 144 4.07 -12.90 0.62
N ILE A 145 5.29 -12.38 0.47
CA ILE A 145 5.85 -12.03 -0.85
C ILE A 145 5.93 -13.28 -1.72
N ARG A 146 6.44 -14.40 -1.18
CA ARG A 146 6.53 -15.66 -1.91
C ARG A 146 5.16 -16.18 -2.33
N LEU A 147 4.18 -16.13 -1.41
CA LEU A 147 2.80 -16.53 -1.70
C LEU A 147 2.21 -15.66 -2.82
N ALA A 148 2.31 -14.34 -2.69
CA ALA A 148 1.79 -13.38 -3.66
C ALA A 148 2.43 -13.56 -5.05
N GLY A 149 3.76 -13.70 -5.11
CA GLY A 149 4.46 -13.98 -6.37
C GLY A 149 4.05 -15.32 -7.00
N SER A 150 3.84 -16.37 -6.20
CA SER A 150 3.35 -17.66 -6.70
C SER A 150 1.92 -17.61 -7.27
N MET A 151 1.13 -16.61 -6.85
CA MET A 151 -0.21 -16.34 -7.37
C MET A 151 -0.20 -15.42 -8.59
N GLY A 152 0.94 -14.80 -8.92
CA GLY A 152 1.09 -13.87 -10.03
C GLY A 152 0.82 -12.42 -9.70
N ALA A 153 0.98 -12.01 -8.43
CA ALA A 153 0.90 -10.60 -8.05
C ALA A 153 2.17 -9.83 -8.43
N ASP A 154 1.98 -8.56 -8.77
CA ASP A 154 3.05 -7.58 -8.97
C ASP A 154 3.23 -6.68 -7.74
N PHE A 155 4.42 -6.12 -7.59
CA PHE A 155 4.86 -5.41 -6.40
C PHE A 155 5.41 -4.03 -6.71
N ILE A 156 5.42 -3.17 -5.69
CA ILE A 156 6.14 -1.89 -5.70
C ILE A 156 6.98 -1.77 -4.42
N VAL A 157 8.17 -1.20 -4.52
CA VAL A 157 9.05 -1.01 -3.35
C VAL A 157 9.00 0.44 -2.86
N GLY A 158 8.75 0.64 -1.58
CA GLY A 158 8.64 1.96 -0.94
C GLY A 158 9.62 2.12 0.24
N SER A 159 10.22 3.30 0.37
CA SER A 159 11.07 3.66 1.53
C SER A 159 10.27 4.24 2.70
N ASP A 160 9.06 4.74 2.43
CA ASP A 160 8.22 5.49 3.39
C ASP A 160 9.00 6.63 4.09
N ALA A 161 9.80 7.33 3.29
CA ALA A 161 10.65 8.41 3.74
C ALA A 161 9.81 9.60 4.23
N HIS A 162 10.07 10.03 5.48
CA HIS A 162 9.48 11.25 6.06
C HIS A 162 10.52 12.39 6.16
N ARG A 163 11.73 12.14 5.63
CA ARG A 163 12.86 13.06 5.56
C ARG A 163 13.57 12.84 4.22
N PRO A 164 14.09 13.90 3.56
CA PRO A 164 14.76 13.77 2.26
C PRO A 164 15.91 12.75 2.24
N GLU A 165 16.68 12.66 3.32
CA GLU A 165 17.80 11.72 3.46
C GLU A 165 17.39 10.25 3.53
N ASP A 166 16.12 9.95 3.81
CA ASP A 166 15.59 8.59 3.87
C ASP A 166 15.07 8.11 2.51
N VAL A 167 14.95 9.01 1.52
CA VAL A 167 14.41 8.69 0.19
C VAL A 167 15.30 7.65 -0.49
N GLY A 168 14.69 6.54 -0.91
CA GLY A 168 15.37 5.44 -1.59
C GLY A 168 16.09 4.45 -0.67
N ILE A 169 16.04 4.62 0.65
CA ILE A 169 16.55 3.61 1.59
C ILE A 169 15.56 2.43 1.63
N VAL A 170 15.93 1.34 0.97
CA VAL A 170 15.06 0.15 0.77
C VAL A 170 15.71 -1.19 1.13
N ALA A 171 16.84 -1.17 1.85
CA ALA A 171 17.65 -2.37 2.12
C ALA A 171 16.86 -3.52 2.78
N SER A 172 15.94 -3.22 3.72
CA SER A 172 15.14 -4.25 4.38
C SER A 172 14.09 -4.85 3.44
N ALA A 173 13.51 -4.04 2.56
CA ALA A 173 12.59 -4.54 1.52
C ALA A 173 13.33 -5.47 0.56
N ILE A 174 14.51 -5.07 0.08
CA ILE A 174 15.35 -5.89 -0.82
C ILE A 174 15.73 -7.22 -0.17
N GLU A 175 16.15 -7.23 1.10
CA GLU A 175 16.46 -8.47 1.82
C GLU A 175 15.26 -9.44 1.86
N ARG A 176 14.04 -8.94 2.04
CA ARG A 176 12.83 -9.78 2.04
C ARG A 176 12.48 -10.29 0.64
N ILE A 177 12.69 -9.46 -0.39
CA ILE A 177 12.52 -9.83 -1.80
C ILE A 177 13.47 -10.97 -2.16
N GLU A 178 14.77 -10.82 -1.88
CA GLU A 178 15.78 -11.84 -2.19
C GLU A 178 15.47 -13.18 -1.50
N LYS A 179 15.09 -13.14 -0.22
CA LYS A 179 14.71 -14.36 0.53
C LYS A 179 13.41 -15.00 0.04
N SER A 180 12.52 -14.23 -0.58
CA SER A 180 11.24 -14.74 -1.08
C SER A 180 11.44 -15.58 -2.34
N GLY A 181 12.45 -15.24 -3.15
CA GLY A 181 12.79 -15.91 -4.40
C GLY A 181 11.89 -15.54 -5.58
N ILE A 182 11.14 -14.44 -5.49
CA ILE A 182 10.36 -13.90 -6.62
C ILE A 182 11.28 -13.31 -7.69
N ASP A 183 10.81 -13.24 -8.93
CA ASP A 183 11.53 -12.58 -10.02
C ASP A 183 11.52 -11.06 -9.82
N ALA A 184 12.62 -10.38 -10.11
CA ALA A 184 12.65 -8.92 -10.11
C ALA A 184 11.72 -8.31 -11.18
N GLU A 185 11.37 -9.07 -12.22
CA GLU A 185 10.45 -8.63 -13.28
C GLU A 185 9.02 -8.31 -12.75
N CYS A 186 8.60 -8.90 -11.63
CA CYS A 186 7.29 -8.59 -11.01
C CYS A 186 7.32 -7.35 -10.08
N ILE A 187 8.41 -6.57 -10.10
CA ILE A 187 8.57 -5.38 -9.26
C ILE A 187 8.56 -4.12 -10.13
N TYR A 188 7.46 -3.38 -10.08
CA TYR A 188 7.13 -2.24 -10.95
C TYR A 188 8.23 -1.18 -11.07
N ASN A 189 8.82 -0.78 -9.94
CA ASN A 189 9.83 0.28 -9.89
C ASN A 189 11.26 -0.26 -9.75
N MET A 190 11.47 -1.52 -10.08
CA MET A 190 12.80 -2.11 -10.19
C MET A 190 13.24 -2.14 -11.65
N THR A 191 14.12 -1.22 -12.04
CA THR A 191 14.79 -1.35 -13.33
C THR A 191 15.77 -2.51 -13.23
N TYR A 192 15.50 -3.61 -13.94
CA TYR A 192 16.45 -4.71 -14.11
C TYR A 192 17.62 -4.23 -14.99
N LEU A 193 18.58 -3.52 -14.40
CA LEU A 193 19.85 -3.18 -15.01
C LEU A 193 20.77 -4.41 -15.01
N GLY A 194 20.51 -5.35 -15.91
CA GLY A 194 21.50 -6.35 -16.31
C GLY A 194 21.03 -7.80 -16.23
N LYS A 195 20.61 -8.33 -17.37
CA LYS A 195 20.85 -9.74 -17.67
C LYS A 195 22.36 -9.91 -17.80
N GLU A 196 23.01 -10.41 -16.76
CA GLU A 196 23.98 -11.48 -16.94
C GLU A 196 23.46 -12.69 -16.16
N VAL A 197 22.61 -13.46 -16.84
CA VAL A 197 22.39 -14.86 -16.49
C VAL A 197 23.68 -15.59 -16.90
N PHE A 198 24.27 -16.35 -15.97
CA PHE A 198 25.47 -17.17 -16.17
C PHE A 198 25.51 -17.90 -17.53
#